data_AF-A0A162ZRA2-F1
#
_entry.id   AF-A0A162ZRA2-F1
#
_cell.length_a   1.000
_cell.length_b   1.000
_cell.length_c   1.000
_cell.angle_alpha   90.00
_cell.angle_beta   90.00
_cell.angle_gamma   90.00
#
_symmetry.space_group_name_H-M   'P 1'
#
loop_
_entity.id
_entity.type
_entity.pdbx_description
1 polymer ?
#
loop_
_entity_poly.entity_id
_entity_poly.type
_entity_poly.pdbx_seq_one_letter_code
_entity_poly.pdbx_strand_id
1 'polypeptide(L)'
;MLRKRIHNKNGVVLCNQTTILIYERAIFRLLSINARLFDTCIQNNTSYAILLRSWIKECFDKNIAIEIVVKNIIKSGVVGYIESCSKTNITR
;
A
#
# COMPACT_ATOMS: atom_id res chain seq x y z
N MET A 1 28.42 24.89 28.06
CA MET A 1 27.15 24.81 27.30
C MET A 1 26.93 23.37 26.84
N LEU A 2 26.15 22.59 27.60
CA LEU A 2 25.85 21.18 27.33
C LEU A 2 24.67 21.08 26.36
N ARG A 3 24.92 20.59 25.14
CA ARG A 3 23.87 20.30 24.14
C ARG A 3 23.03 19.12 24.64
N LYS A 4 21.78 19.39 25.02
CA LYS A 4 20.77 18.40 25.38
C LYS A 4 20.56 17.43 24.21
N ARG A 5 20.89 16.14 24.41
CA ARG A 5 20.48 15.05 23.51
C ARG A 5 19.00 14.76 23.77
N ILE A 6 18.16 15.05 22.79
CA ILE A 6 16.76 14.62 22.78
C ILE A 6 16.75 13.16 22.28
N HIS A 7 16.62 12.20 23.18
CA HIS A 7 16.31 10.82 22.81
C HIS A 7 14.82 10.76 22.42
N ASN A 8 14.54 10.75 21.13
CA ASN A 8 13.20 10.47 20.62
C ASN A 8 12.96 8.95 20.68
N LYS A 9 12.01 8.51 21.51
CA LYS A 9 11.59 7.10 21.70
C LYS A 9 10.82 6.52 20.49
N ASN A 10 11.02 7.06 19.29
CA ASN A 10 10.28 6.69 18.08
C ASN A 10 11.10 5.87 17.06
N GLY A 11 12.27 5.38 17.44
CA GLY A 11 13.15 4.61 16.53
C GLY A 11 12.52 3.33 15.97
N VAL A 12 11.53 2.76 16.65
CA VAL A 12 10.87 1.51 16.22
C VAL A 12 9.78 1.75 15.18
N VAL A 13 9.14 2.93 15.17
CA VAL A 13 7.97 3.21 14.31
C VAL A 13 8.39 3.53 12.87
N LEU A 14 9.51 4.23 12.68
CA LEU A 14 9.99 4.64 11.34
C LEU A 14 10.48 3.46 10.51
N CYS A 15 11.10 2.45 11.14
CA CYS A 15 11.56 1.25 10.45
C CYS A 15 10.37 0.46 9.88
N ASN A 16 9.32 0.24 10.69
CA ASN A 16 8.16 -0.53 10.25
C ASN A 16 7.42 0.13 9.08
N GLN A 17 7.35 1.46 9.09
CA GLN A 17 6.68 2.23 8.04
C GLN A 17 7.47 2.25 6.73
N THR A 18 8.80 2.13 6.79
CA THR A 18 9.63 2.00 5.58
C THR A 18 9.51 0.58 5.00
N THR A 19 9.51 -0.45 5.84
CA THR A 19 9.44 -1.86 5.40
C THR A 19 8.10 -2.20 4.77
N ILE A 20 6.98 -1.73 5.34
CA ILE A 20 5.66 -1.93 4.75
C ILE A 20 5.52 -1.27 3.38
N LEU A 21 6.12 -0.08 3.18
CA LEU A 21 6.11 0.59 1.87
C LEU A 21 6.92 -0.18 0.83
N ILE A 22 8.02 -0.82 1.22
CA ILE A 22 8.80 -1.70 0.33
C ILE A 22 7.98 -2.93 -0.05
N TYR A 23 7.32 -3.55 0.94
CA TYR A 23 6.45 -4.70 0.72
C TYR A 23 5.27 -4.39 -0.20
N GLU A 24 4.57 -3.29 0.04
CA GLU A 24 3.47 -2.80 -0.80
C GLU A 24 3.96 -2.50 -2.23
N ARG A 25 5.09 -1.80 -2.39
CA ARG A 25 5.67 -1.51 -3.71
C ARG A 25 6.03 -2.78 -4.47
N ALA A 26 6.54 -3.81 -3.80
CA ALA A 26 6.85 -5.08 -4.43
C ALA A 26 5.58 -5.76 -4.96
N ILE A 27 4.49 -5.75 -4.20
CA ILE A 27 3.18 -6.26 -4.62
C ILE A 27 2.66 -5.46 -5.83
N PHE A 28 2.67 -4.13 -5.76
CA PHE A 28 2.19 -3.29 -6.86
C PHE A 28 3.01 -3.46 -8.13
N ARG A 29 4.33 -3.63 -8.01
CA ARG A 29 5.20 -3.93 -9.16
C ARG A 29 4.81 -5.24 -9.84
N LEU A 30 4.51 -6.28 -9.06
CA LEU A 30 4.10 -7.59 -9.60
C LEU A 30 2.69 -7.57 -10.21
N LEU A 31 1.81 -6.71 -9.71
CA LEU A 31 0.46 -6.50 -10.24
C LEU A 31 0.39 -5.45 -11.34
N SER A 32 1.52 -4.84 -11.72
CA SER A 32 1.57 -3.70 -12.65
C SER A 32 0.68 -2.52 -12.24
N ILE A 33 0.42 -2.35 -10.95
CA ILE A 33 -0.40 -1.25 -10.41
C ILE A 33 0.48 0.00 -10.27
N ASN A 34 0.01 1.12 -10.82
CA ASN A 34 0.65 2.40 -10.59
C ASN A 34 0.31 2.92 -9.19
N ALA A 35 1.31 2.95 -8.31
CA ALA A 35 1.16 3.40 -6.92
C ALA A 35 0.56 4.81 -6.80
N ARG A 36 0.87 5.74 -7.72
CA ARG A 36 0.32 7.10 -7.68
C ARG A 36 -1.17 7.12 -7.99
N LEU A 37 -1.60 6.35 -8.99
CA LEU A 37 -3.04 6.23 -9.30
C LEU A 37 -3.79 5.57 -8.14
N PHE A 38 -3.18 4.56 -7.52
CA PHE A 38 -3.74 3.91 -6.35
C PHE A 38 -3.88 4.87 -5.15
N ASP A 39 -2.86 5.70 -4.90
CA ASP A 39 -2.93 6.74 -3.85
C ASP A 39 -4.04 7.76 -4.14
N THR A 40 -4.22 8.17 -5.40
CA THR A 40 -5.36 9.02 -5.81
C THR A 40 -6.70 8.32 -5.55
N CYS A 41 -6.83 7.03 -5.84
CA CYS A 41 -8.04 6.25 -5.52
C CYS A 41 -8.34 6.24 -4.02
N ILE A 42 -7.31 6.15 -3.17
CA ILE A 42 -7.45 6.24 -1.71
C ILE A 42 -7.91 7.64 -1.30
N GLN A 43 -7.30 8.70 -1.84
CA GLN A 43 -7.67 10.09 -1.55
C GLN A 43 -9.11 10.41 -1.96
N ASN A 44 -9.58 9.81 -3.05
CA ASN A 44 -10.97 9.91 -3.51
C ASN A 44 -11.94 9.01 -2.71
N ASN A 45 -11.52 8.46 -1.58
CA ASN A 45 -12.30 7.56 -0.72
C ASN A 45 -12.87 6.34 -1.45
N THR A 46 -12.12 5.79 -2.42
CA THR A 46 -12.52 4.54 -3.05
C THR A 46 -12.38 3.43 -2.02
N SER A 47 -13.50 2.98 -1.44
CA SER A 47 -13.53 2.01 -0.33
C SER A 47 -12.69 0.76 -0.61
N TYR A 48 -12.66 0.29 -1.85
CA TYR A 48 -11.83 -0.84 -2.28
C TYR A 48 -10.33 -0.60 -2.18
N ALA A 49 -9.85 0.62 -2.49
CA ALA A 49 -8.43 0.94 -2.40
C ALA A 49 -7.97 1.02 -0.93
N ILE A 50 -8.81 1.56 -0.05
CA ILE A 50 -8.56 1.62 1.39
C ILE A 50 -8.52 0.20 1.99
N LEU A 51 -9.48 -0.65 1.62
CA LEU A 51 -9.52 -2.05 2.05
C LEU A 51 -8.29 -2.82 1.56
N LEU A 52 -7.89 -2.63 0.31
CA LEU A 52 -6.72 -3.31 -0.24
C LEU A 52 -5.43 -2.92 0.51
N ARG A 53 -5.20 -1.63 0.78
CA ARG A 53 -4.03 -1.18 1.54
C ARG A 53 -4.04 -1.71 2.98
N SER A 54 -5.21 -1.70 3.63
CA SER A 54 -5.36 -2.26 4.99
C SER A 54 -5.08 -3.75 5.01
N TRP A 55 -5.55 -4.50 4.02
CA TRP A 55 -5.33 -5.93 3.92
C TRP A 55 -3.87 -6.28 3.58
N ILE A 56 -3.21 -5.53 2.69
CA ILE A 56 -1.76 -5.68 2.43
C ILE A 56 -0.95 -5.47 3.71
N LYS A 57 -1.33 -4.49 4.54
CA LYS A 57 -0.72 -4.27 5.85
C LYS A 57 -0.89 -5.47 6.77
N GLU A 58 -2.09 -6.03 6.87
CA GLU A 58 -2.31 -7.25 7.67
C GLU A 58 -1.48 -8.43 7.16
N CYS A 59 -1.32 -8.58 5.84
CA CYS A 59 -0.46 -9.59 5.25
C CYS A 59 1.01 -9.39 5.64
N PHE A 60 1.48 -8.15 5.64
CA PHE A 60 2.82 -7.79 6.10
C PHE A 60 3.01 -8.14 7.59
N ASP A 61 2.07 -7.75 8.46
CA ASP A 61 2.13 -8.01 9.90
C ASP A 61 2.11 -9.53 10.20
N LYS A 62 1.44 -10.33 9.35
CA LYS A 62 1.40 -11.79 9.41
C LYS A 62 2.57 -12.48 8.69
N ASN A 63 3.54 -11.73 8.15
CA ASN A 63 4.67 -12.24 7.37
C ASN A 63 4.26 -13.14 6.19
N ILE A 64 3.15 -12.82 5.52
CA ILE A 64 2.69 -13.58 4.35
C ILE A 64 3.64 -13.28 3.17
N ALA A 65 4.01 -14.32 2.43
CA ALA A 65 4.85 -14.17 1.23
C ALA A 65 4.16 -13.32 0.15
N ILE A 66 4.92 -12.42 -0.47
CA ILE A 66 4.44 -11.48 -1.50
C ILE A 66 3.69 -12.20 -2.62
N GLU A 67 4.20 -13.35 -3.08
CA GLU A 67 3.61 -14.14 -4.17
C GLU A 67 2.20 -14.65 -3.84
N ILE A 68 1.95 -15.02 -2.57
CA ILE A 68 0.64 -15.48 -2.11
C ILE A 68 -0.34 -14.31 -2.13
N VAL A 69 0.09 -13.15 -1.64
CA VAL A 69 -0.72 -11.92 -1.62
C VAL A 69 -1.09 -11.53 -3.05
N VAL A 70 -0.13 -11.49 -3.97
CA VAL A 70 -0.35 -11.19 -5.39
C VAL A 70 -1.36 -12.17 -6.01
N LYS A 71 -1.20 -13.47 -5.80
CA LYS A 71 -2.14 -14.49 -6.32
C LYS A 71 -3.56 -14.27 -5.80
N ASN A 72 -3.72 -13.96 -4.52
CA ASN A 72 -5.02 -13.69 -3.92
C ASN A 72 -5.66 -12.42 -4.47
N ILE A 73 -4.87 -11.35 -4.70
CA ILE A 73 -5.37 -10.11 -5.31
C ILE A 73 -5.85 -10.36 -6.74
N ILE A 74 -5.08 -11.10 -7.54
CA ILE A 74 -5.47 -11.47 -8.90
C ILE A 74 -6.78 -12.28 -8.88
N LYS A 75 -6.87 -13.29 -8.00
CA LYS A 75 -8.06 -14.13 -7.86
C LYS A 75 -9.31 -13.34 -7.44
N SER A 76 -9.14 -12.25 -6.67
CA SER A 76 -10.25 -11.41 -6.24
C SER A 76 -10.85 -10.51 -7.34
N GLY A 77 -10.14 -10.33 -8.46
CA GLY A 77 -10.56 -9.42 -9.54
C GLY A 77 -10.41 -7.92 -9.23
N VAL A 78 -9.90 -7.55 -8.05
CA VAL A 78 -9.74 -6.15 -7.61
C VAL A 78 -8.85 -5.33 -8.56
N VAL A 79 -7.87 -5.96 -9.21
CA VAL A 79 -6.98 -5.27 -10.17
C VAL A 79 -7.78 -4.65 -11.32
N GLY A 80 -8.74 -5.40 -11.89
CA GLY A 80 -9.58 -4.90 -12.98
C GLY A 80 -10.50 -3.75 -12.57
N TYR A 81 -10.95 -3.73 -11.32
CA TYR A 81 -11.75 -2.63 -10.78
C TYR A 81 -10.93 -1.33 -10.64
N ILE A 82 -9.68 -1.45 -10.15
CA ILE A 82 -8.77 -0.30 -9.99
C ILE A 82 -8.40 0.32 -11.36
N GLU A 83 -8.17 -0.52 -12.38
CA GLU A 83 -7.94 -0.04 -13.75
C GLU A 83 -9.15 0.68 -14.35
N SER A 84 -10.36 0.22 -14.04
CA SER A 84 -11.60 0.86 -14.48
C SER A 84 -11.81 2.24 -13.85
N CYS A 85 -11.58 2.38 -12.54
CA CYS A 85 -11.64 3.67 -11.83
C CYS A 85 -10.64 4.72 -12.34
N SER A 86 -9.55 4.27 -12.96
CA SER A 86 -8.53 5.17 -13.54
C SER A 86 -8.99 5.78 -14.87
N LYS A 87 -9.90 5.12 -15.61
CA LYS A 87 -10.36 5.56 -16.94
C LYS A 87 -11.52 6.57 -16.88
N THR A 88 -12.31 6.57 -15.80
CA THR A 88 -13.48 7.43 -15.65
C THR A 88 -13.17 8.87 -15.21
N ASN A 89 -11.92 9.18 -14.81
CA ASN A 89 -11.50 10.53 -14.41
C ASN A 89 -10.95 11.41 -15.55
N ILE A 90 -10.97 10.95 -16.80
CA ILE A 90 -10.50 11.73 -17.97
C ILE A 90 -11.66 12.42 -18.71
N THR A 91 -12.91 12.17 -18.33
CA THR A 91 -14.10 12.81 -18.91
C THR A 91 -14.95 13.46 -17.83
N ARG A 92 -14.49 14.58 -17.29
CA ARG A 92 -15.38 15.58 -16.69
C ARG A 92 -14.76 16.97 -16.70
#